data_AF-A0A972XFG4-F1
#
_entry.id   AF-A0A972XFG4-F1
#
_cell.length_a   1.000
_cell.length_b   1.000
_cell.length_c   1.000
_cell.angle_alpha   90.00
_cell.angle_beta   90.00
_cell.angle_gamma   90.00
#
_symmetry.space_group_name_H-M   'P 1'
#
loop_
_entity.id
_entity.type
_entity.pdbx_description
1 polymer ?
#
loop_
_entity_poly.entity_id
_entity_poly.type
_entity_poly.pdbx_seq_one_letter_code
_entity_poly.pdbx_strand_id
1 'polypeptide(L)'
;MPDIGDDISLWPSESGILIHVPAGRASHGLADETPSPATDDTSIPWFVSDDWKRTPFAGATPDSVAERIEYLNERILAEGSNEDPTRTITETLMNAADLDASVNQIRYRRRAAAVLLAGIATLMLVHGEQSFAQRWVFAPAVVALTITALLWIALSRSAAKDRFQQSRALAEGARVQSVWLSAGVRACPSDSFLQGQPDVGWIRRALRAAWLLDHTDAAAASHPAESAHAWMQGQVDYFEGSQGKVGAIGRNRAKSRRYNSLILAGLIVAILGVVPDAVRFIIGTSIAAPLTAAGQAAWELGLATAAAAAAYRHLLALNEIDRQYCAASATYRQGLLDLARQSTGGPAHMRTQAIVEMVGREALRETATWLALNRDRSVRPI
;
A
#
# COMPACT_ATOMS: atom_id res chain seq x y z
N MET A 1 23.94 23.34 -50.16
CA MET A 1 24.76 22.14 -49.91
C MET A 1 25.51 22.37 -48.61
N PRO A 2 25.55 21.41 -47.66
CA PRO A 2 25.05 20.01 -47.69
C PRO A 2 23.62 19.93 -47.10
N ASP A 3 22.70 19.00 -47.38
CA ASP A 3 22.68 17.57 -47.73
C ASP A 3 23.02 16.59 -46.59
N ILE A 4 22.02 16.33 -45.73
CA ILE A 4 21.84 15.21 -44.81
C ILE A 4 20.30 15.16 -44.62
N GLY A 5 19.51 14.19 -45.08
CA GLY A 5 19.69 12.74 -45.09
C GLY A 5 18.48 12.18 -44.33
N ASP A 6 17.40 11.90 -45.07
CA ASP A 6 16.33 11.00 -44.63
C ASP A 6 16.95 9.68 -44.20
N ASP A 7 16.74 9.22 -42.96
CA ASP A 7 16.22 7.88 -42.64
C ASP A 7 16.11 7.66 -41.12
N ILE A 8 15.32 6.64 -40.76
CA ILE A 8 15.26 5.89 -39.49
C ILE A 8 14.23 6.35 -38.45
N SER A 9 13.02 5.83 -38.69
CA SER A 9 12.04 5.38 -37.70
C SER A 9 12.65 4.69 -36.48
N LEU A 10 12.37 5.20 -35.27
CA LEU A 10 12.48 4.45 -34.01
C LEU A 10 11.34 4.84 -33.06
N TRP A 11 10.11 4.49 -33.44
CA TRP A 11 9.09 4.19 -32.44
C TRP A 11 9.23 2.71 -32.13
N PRO A 12 9.48 2.30 -30.88
CA PRO A 12 9.34 0.89 -30.53
C PRO A 12 7.88 0.53 -30.74
N SER A 13 7.63 -0.40 -31.66
CA SER A 13 6.32 -1.00 -31.88
C SER A 13 5.74 -1.42 -30.54
N GLU A 14 4.63 -0.80 -30.16
CA GLU A 14 3.83 -1.19 -29.00
C GLU A 14 3.25 -2.58 -29.27
N SER A 15 4.03 -3.63 -29.00
CA SER A 15 3.50 -4.96 -28.83
C SER A 15 2.63 -4.93 -27.56
N GLY A 16 1.32 -4.78 -27.75
CA GLY A 16 0.34 -4.82 -26.68
C GLY A 16 0.52 -6.08 -25.84
N ILE A 17 0.78 -5.91 -24.55
CA ILE A 17 0.83 -7.01 -23.58
C ILE A 17 -0.60 -7.54 -23.44
N LEU A 18 -0.80 -8.77 -23.93
CA LEU A 18 -2.07 -9.49 -23.84
C LEU A 18 -2.22 -10.06 -22.42
N ILE A 19 -3.30 -9.71 -21.73
CA ILE A 19 -3.65 -10.33 -20.44
C ILE A 19 -4.45 -11.59 -20.74
N HIS A 20 -3.88 -12.76 -20.43
CA HIS A 20 -4.60 -14.03 -20.53
C HIS A 20 -5.47 -14.22 -19.28
N VAL A 21 -6.79 -14.04 -19.43
CA VAL A 21 -7.78 -14.49 -18.46
C VAL A 21 -8.36 -15.80 -18.97
N PRO A 22 -8.16 -16.95 -18.29
CA PRO A 22 -8.81 -18.19 -18.71
C PRO A 22 -10.31 -18.08 -18.44
N ALA A 23 -11.10 -17.83 -19.48
CA ALA A 23 -12.55 -17.94 -19.42
C ALA A 23 -12.93 -19.43 -19.33
N GLY A 24 -13.05 -19.94 -18.10
CA GLY A 24 -13.62 -21.27 -17.84
C GLY A 24 -15.12 -21.24 -18.12
N ARG A 25 -15.52 -21.57 -19.35
CA ARG A 25 -16.92 -21.72 -19.71
C ARG A 25 -17.44 -23.02 -19.09
N ALA A 26 -18.25 -22.93 -18.03
CA ALA A 26 -19.05 -24.04 -17.57
C ALA A 26 -20.10 -24.36 -18.64
N SER A 27 -19.83 -25.36 -19.47
CA SER A 27 -20.77 -25.87 -20.46
C SER A 27 -21.91 -26.59 -19.74
N HIS A 28 -23.05 -25.92 -19.62
CA HIS A 28 -24.32 -26.57 -19.31
C HIS A 28 -24.67 -27.55 -20.44
N GLY A 29 -24.95 -28.79 -20.07
CA GLY A 29 -25.22 -29.89 -20.99
C GLY A 29 -26.52 -29.73 -21.76
N LEU A 30 -26.43 -29.99 -23.06
CA LEU A 30 -27.50 -30.52 -23.90
C LEU A 30 -26.87 -31.68 -24.69
N ALA A 31 -27.39 -32.88 -24.47
CA ALA A 31 -27.29 -34.01 -25.40
C ALA A 31 -27.96 -33.60 -26.73
N ASP A 32 -27.63 -34.11 -27.91
CA ASP A 32 -27.09 -35.39 -28.33
C ASP A 32 -26.53 -35.21 -29.77
N GLU A 33 -25.86 -36.25 -30.29
CA GLU A 33 -25.39 -36.45 -31.67
C GLU A 33 -23.91 -36.13 -32.02
N THR A 34 -23.18 -37.21 -32.27
CA THR A 34 -21.90 -37.32 -33.01
C THR A 34 -22.17 -38.15 -34.28
N PRO A 35 -21.38 -38.09 -35.38
CA PRO A 35 -19.91 -37.99 -35.35
C PRO A 35 -19.20 -37.07 -36.39
N SER A 36 -17.96 -36.73 -36.02
CA SER A 36 -16.82 -36.17 -36.78
C SER A 36 -16.51 -36.95 -38.09
N PRO A 37 -15.62 -36.51 -39.04
CA PRO A 37 -14.49 -35.57 -38.85
C PRO A 37 -14.11 -34.62 -40.02
N ALA A 38 -13.52 -33.47 -39.68
CA ALA A 38 -12.44 -32.81 -40.44
C ALA A 38 -11.84 -31.68 -39.60
N THR A 39 -10.64 -31.91 -39.07
CA THR A 39 -9.81 -30.94 -38.37
C THR A 39 -9.22 -29.95 -39.38
N ASP A 40 -9.75 -28.73 -39.41
CA ASP A 40 -9.06 -27.61 -40.07
C ASP A 40 -8.28 -26.83 -38.99
N ASP A 41 -6.97 -27.06 -39.04
CA ASP A 41 -5.96 -26.52 -38.16
C ASP A 41 -5.79 -25.02 -38.44
N THR A 42 -6.44 -24.20 -37.60
CA THR A 42 -6.27 -22.74 -37.56
C THR A 42 -5.33 -22.32 -36.42
N SER A 43 -4.33 -23.15 -36.09
CA SER A 43 -3.28 -22.71 -35.18
C SER A 43 -2.30 -21.78 -35.91
N ILE A 44 -2.34 -20.51 -35.51
CA ILE A 44 -1.45 -19.47 -35.99
C ILE A 44 0.00 -19.81 -35.56
N PRO A 45 0.97 -20.00 -36.47
CA PRO A 45 2.25 -20.68 -36.17
C PRO A 45 3.25 -19.92 -35.28
N TRP A 46 3.01 -18.66 -34.91
CA TRP A 46 3.98 -17.84 -34.19
C TRP A 46 3.80 -17.79 -32.66
N PHE A 47 2.90 -18.62 -32.11
CA PHE A 47 2.62 -18.65 -30.65
C PHE A 47 3.05 -19.94 -29.92
N VAL A 48 3.70 -20.89 -30.60
CA VAL A 48 4.24 -22.10 -29.96
C VAL A 48 5.75 -21.96 -29.78
N SER A 49 6.17 -21.10 -28.85
CA SER A 49 7.45 -21.33 -28.18
C SER A 49 7.22 -21.29 -26.68
N ASP A 50 7.39 -22.45 -26.04
CA ASP A 50 7.47 -22.61 -24.59
C ASP A 50 8.77 -22.00 -24.00
N ASP A 51 9.47 -21.15 -24.76
CA ASP A 51 10.77 -20.61 -24.39
C ASP A 51 10.69 -19.60 -23.23
N TRP A 52 9.55 -18.95 -23.03
CA TRP A 52 9.38 -18.05 -21.86
C TRP A 52 9.21 -18.81 -20.53
N LYS A 53 8.81 -20.08 -20.56
CA LYS A 53 8.60 -20.91 -19.35
C LYS A 53 9.90 -21.49 -18.76
N ARG A 54 11.04 -21.31 -19.42
CA ARG A 54 12.31 -22.03 -19.09
C ARG A 54 13.33 -21.26 -18.27
N THR A 55 13.03 -20.04 -17.81
CA THR A 55 13.89 -19.35 -16.83
C THR A 55 13.15 -19.16 -15.53
N PRO A 56 13.42 -19.98 -14.49
CA PRO A 56 12.99 -19.64 -13.14
C PRO A 56 13.81 -18.43 -12.69
N PHE A 57 13.25 -17.23 -12.81
CA PHE A 57 13.84 -16.00 -12.27
C PHE A 57 13.71 -15.98 -10.74
N ALA A 58 14.47 -16.86 -10.09
CA ALA A 58 14.67 -16.85 -8.66
C ALA A 58 15.56 -15.65 -8.30
N GLY A 59 14.95 -14.55 -7.83
CA GLY A 59 15.65 -13.54 -7.02
C GLY A 59 15.60 -12.09 -7.49
N ALA A 60 14.94 -11.74 -8.59
CA ALA A 60 14.83 -10.35 -9.03
C ALA A 60 13.64 -9.63 -8.36
N THR A 61 13.87 -8.41 -7.90
CA THR A 61 12.80 -7.42 -7.69
C THR A 61 12.06 -7.23 -9.02
N PRO A 62 10.71 -7.12 -9.04
CA PRO A 62 9.96 -6.95 -10.28
C PRO A 62 10.16 -5.51 -10.76
N ASP A 63 11.26 -5.29 -11.46
CA ASP A 63 11.63 -3.99 -11.99
C ASP A 63 11.05 -3.78 -13.40
N SER A 64 10.54 -4.85 -14.04
CA SER A 64 9.79 -4.72 -15.28
C SER A 64 8.26 -4.66 -15.05
N VAL A 65 7.58 -3.93 -15.93
CA VAL A 65 6.10 -3.86 -15.97
C VAL A 65 5.49 -5.26 -16.18
N ALA A 66 6.15 -6.10 -16.96
CA ALA A 66 5.68 -7.45 -17.30
C ALA A 66 5.63 -8.34 -16.04
N GLU A 67 6.70 -8.38 -15.25
CA GLU A 67 6.73 -9.16 -14.00
C GLU A 67 5.66 -8.71 -13.00
N ARG A 68 5.32 -7.41 -12.97
CA ARG A 68 4.25 -6.89 -12.09
C ARG A 68 2.88 -7.37 -12.53
N ILE A 69 2.63 -7.41 -13.83
CA ILE A 69 1.37 -7.92 -14.40
C ILE A 69 1.29 -9.44 -14.20
N GLU A 70 2.37 -10.17 -14.44
CA GLU A 70 2.42 -11.61 -14.28
C GLU A 70 2.23 -12.03 -12.81
N TYR A 71 2.93 -11.37 -11.88
CA TYR A 71 2.71 -11.54 -10.45
C TYR A 71 1.25 -11.30 -10.06
N LEU A 72 0.63 -10.26 -10.61
CA LEU A 72 -0.78 -9.97 -10.35
C LEU A 72 -1.70 -11.05 -10.93
N ASN A 73 -1.42 -11.55 -12.13
CA ASN A 73 -2.17 -12.63 -12.75
C ASN A 73 -2.08 -13.92 -11.93
N GLU A 74 -0.89 -14.30 -11.45
CA GLU A 74 -0.72 -15.45 -10.55
C GLU A 74 -1.57 -15.31 -9.29
N ARG A 75 -1.63 -14.10 -8.72
CA ARG A 75 -2.43 -13.79 -7.53
C ARG A 75 -3.92 -13.88 -7.81
N ILE A 76 -4.36 -13.35 -8.94
CA ILE A 76 -5.75 -13.45 -9.41
C ILE A 76 -6.14 -14.90 -9.64
N LEU A 77 -5.29 -15.71 -10.29
CA LEU A 77 -5.55 -17.13 -10.54
C LEU A 77 -5.62 -17.94 -9.23
N ALA A 78 -4.75 -17.63 -8.27
CA ALA A 78 -4.77 -18.26 -6.94
C ALA A 78 -6.02 -17.91 -6.14
N GLU A 79 -6.65 -16.77 -6.40
CA GLU A 79 -7.89 -16.31 -5.74
C GLU A 79 -9.14 -16.79 -6.49
N GLY A 80 -9.11 -16.76 -7.82
CA GLY A 80 -10.20 -17.11 -8.74
C GLY A 80 -10.49 -18.61 -8.87
N SER A 81 -9.66 -19.51 -8.34
CA SER A 81 -9.94 -20.96 -8.38
C SER A 81 -11.15 -21.38 -7.53
N ASN A 82 -11.76 -20.46 -6.77
CA ASN A 82 -12.92 -20.69 -5.91
C ASN A 82 -14.04 -19.62 -6.08
N GLU A 83 -13.97 -18.74 -7.09
CA GLU A 83 -14.86 -17.57 -7.17
C GLU A 83 -16.16 -17.79 -7.95
N ASP A 84 -17.19 -17.05 -7.54
CA ASP A 84 -18.50 -16.92 -8.15
C ASP A 84 -18.37 -16.38 -9.59
N PRO A 85 -18.90 -17.08 -10.62
CA PRO A 85 -18.81 -16.64 -12.02
C PRO A 85 -19.48 -15.30 -12.32
N THR A 86 -20.23 -14.74 -11.37
CA THR A 86 -20.86 -13.40 -11.49
C THR A 86 -19.94 -12.24 -11.12
N ARG A 87 -18.73 -12.53 -10.60
CA ARG A 87 -17.81 -11.50 -10.14
C ARG A 87 -17.11 -10.78 -11.30
N THR A 88 -17.08 -9.45 -11.24
CA THR A 88 -16.40 -8.63 -12.26
C THR A 88 -14.88 -8.73 -12.14
N ILE A 89 -14.16 -8.58 -13.26
CA ILE A 89 -12.68 -8.59 -13.29
C ILE A 89 -12.14 -7.50 -12.35
N THR A 90 -12.79 -6.33 -12.34
CA THR A 90 -12.44 -5.21 -11.46
C THR A 90 -12.52 -5.58 -9.98
N GLU A 91 -13.50 -6.36 -9.57
CA GLU A 91 -13.64 -6.80 -8.17
C GLU A 91 -12.57 -7.82 -7.77
N THR A 92 -12.27 -8.78 -8.65
CA THR A 92 -11.18 -9.74 -8.41
C THR A 92 -9.83 -9.01 -8.35
N LEU A 93 -9.60 -8.04 -9.24
CA LEU A 93 -8.43 -7.16 -9.23
C LEU A 93 -8.31 -6.36 -7.92
N MET A 94 -9.41 -5.77 -7.46
CA MET A 94 -9.49 -5.02 -6.20
C MET A 94 -9.09 -5.90 -5.02
N ASN A 95 -9.65 -7.10 -4.92
CA ASN A 95 -9.39 -8.05 -3.85
C ASN A 95 -7.92 -8.50 -3.80
N ALA A 96 -7.39 -8.93 -4.95
CA ALA A 96 -6.01 -9.38 -5.06
C ALA A 96 -5.03 -8.27 -4.65
N ALA A 97 -5.32 -7.03 -5.05
CA ALA A 97 -4.53 -5.85 -4.71
C ALA A 97 -4.64 -5.48 -3.21
N ASP A 98 -5.82 -5.54 -2.60
CA ASP A 98 -6.02 -5.29 -1.17
C ASP A 98 -5.31 -6.33 -0.29
N LEU A 99 -5.34 -7.61 -0.70
CA LEU A 99 -4.65 -8.68 0.00
C LEU A 99 -3.13 -8.49 -0.07
N ASP A 100 -2.59 -8.20 -1.26
CA ASP A 100 -1.16 -7.93 -1.43
C ASP A 100 -0.72 -6.67 -0.64
N ALA A 101 -1.53 -5.61 -0.65
CA ALA A 101 -1.27 -4.41 0.14
C ALA A 101 -1.21 -4.75 1.64
N SER A 102 -2.14 -5.55 2.15
CA SER A 102 -2.20 -5.94 3.56
C SER A 102 -0.97 -6.74 3.99
N VAL A 103 -0.56 -7.73 3.18
CA VAL A 103 0.61 -8.57 3.44
C VAL A 103 1.89 -7.72 3.47
N ASN A 104 2.10 -6.87 2.48
CA ASN A 104 3.29 -6.04 2.39
C ASN A 104 3.33 -4.94 3.47
N GLN A 105 2.18 -4.40 3.87
CA GLN A 105 2.08 -3.47 5.00
C GLN A 105 2.55 -4.11 6.31
N ILE A 106 2.10 -5.34 6.60
CA ILE A 106 2.49 -6.07 7.81
C ILE A 106 3.99 -6.37 7.79
N ARG A 107 4.53 -6.83 6.66
CA ARG A 107 5.96 -7.11 6.49
C ARG A 107 6.82 -5.88 6.75
N TYR A 108 6.48 -4.74 6.14
CA TYR A 108 7.19 -3.48 6.35
C TYR A 108 7.15 -3.03 7.82
N ARG A 109 5.96 -3.07 8.45
CA ARG A 109 5.79 -2.68 9.87
C ARG A 109 6.61 -3.54 10.82
N ARG A 110 6.66 -4.86 10.58
CA ARG A 110 7.45 -5.81 11.39
C ARG A 110 8.95 -5.55 11.25
N ARG A 111 9.44 -5.36 10.02
CA ARG A 111 10.86 -5.06 9.76
C ARG A 111 11.28 -3.72 10.36
N ALA A 112 10.46 -2.68 10.20
CA ALA A 112 10.71 -1.37 10.81
C ALA A 112 10.75 -1.45 12.35
N ALA A 113 9.83 -2.20 12.96
CA ALA A 113 9.85 -2.42 14.40
C ALA A 113 11.10 -3.21 14.86
N ALA A 114 11.49 -4.25 14.12
CA ALA A 114 12.67 -5.06 14.44
C ALA A 114 13.97 -4.23 14.42
N VAL A 115 14.15 -3.37 13.42
CA VAL A 115 15.30 -2.44 13.35
C VAL A 115 15.35 -1.54 14.59
N LEU A 116 14.23 -0.94 14.99
CA LEU A 116 14.19 -0.02 16.12
C LEU A 116 14.44 -0.73 17.45
N LEU A 117 13.87 -1.93 17.64
CA LEU A 117 14.12 -2.74 18.82
C LEU A 117 15.58 -3.21 18.90
N ALA A 118 16.18 -3.62 17.77
CA ALA A 118 17.60 -3.96 17.69
C ALA A 118 18.49 -2.75 17.99
N GLY A 119 18.10 -1.55 17.55
CA GLY A 119 18.77 -0.29 17.89
C GLY A 119 18.75 0.00 19.39
N ILE A 120 17.58 -0.13 20.05
CA ILE A 120 17.48 0.00 21.51
C ILE A 120 18.39 -1.02 22.21
N ALA A 121 18.33 -2.30 21.80
CA ALA A 121 19.14 -3.36 22.39
C ALA A 121 20.64 -3.10 22.21
N THR A 122 21.06 -2.59 21.06
CA THR A 122 22.45 -2.21 20.79
C THR A 122 22.92 -1.11 21.74
N LEU A 123 22.11 -0.07 21.95
CA LEU A 123 22.45 1.00 22.90
C LEU A 123 22.59 0.47 24.33
N MET A 124 21.66 -0.40 24.76
CA MET A 124 21.73 -1.01 26.09
C MET A 124 22.97 -1.90 26.28
N LEU A 125 23.41 -2.59 25.24
CA LEU A 125 24.64 -3.40 25.30
C LEU A 125 25.87 -2.50 25.42
N VAL A 126 25.98 -1.45 24.59
CA VAL A 126 27.08 -0.47 24.67
C VAL A 126 27.20 0.14 26.08
N HIS A 127 26.08 0.38 26.77
CA HIS A 127 26.08 0.83 28.15
C HIS A 127 26.73 -0.16 29.11
N GLY A 128 26.29 -1.43 29.06
CA GLY A 128 26.79 -2.49 29.94
C GLY A 128 28.30 -2.71 29.79
N GLU A 129 28.84 -2.43 28.61
CA GLU A 129 30.27 -2.58 28.33
C GLU A 129 31.15 -1.55 29.05
N GLN A 130 30.66 -0.33 29.32
CA GLN A 130 31.42 0.69 30.05
C GLN A 130 31.76 0.27 31.50
N SER A 131 31.04 -0.73 32.04
CA SER A 131 31.21 -1.19 33.41
C SER A 131 32.25 -2.30 33.58
N PHE A 132 32.75 -2.92 32.50
CA PHE A 132 33.68 -4.07 32.57
C PHE A 132 35.02 -3.78 31.89
N ALA A 133 36.12 -3.91 32.64
CA ALA A 133 37.49 -3.59 32.20
C ALA A 133 38.14 -4.62 31.23
N GLN A 134 37.39 -5.54 30.65
CA GLN A 134 37.93 -6.70 29.92
C GLN A 134 37.67 -6.61 28.41
N ARG A 135 38.70 -6.78 27.57
CA ARG A 135 38.63 -6.56 26.10
C ARG A 135 37.58 -7.39 25.35
N TRP A 136 37.13 -8.52 25.91
CA TRP A 136 36.10 -9.38 25.33
C TRP A 136 34.67 -8.82 25.45
N VAL A 137 34.52 -7.75 26.23
CA VAL A 137 33.24 -7.14 26.54
C VAL A 137 32.64 -6.43 25.33
N PHE A 138 33.44 -5.94 24.37
CA PHE A 138 32.96 -5.23 23.16
C PHE A 138 32.35 -6.12 22.08
N ALA A 139 32.56 -7.43 22.14
CA ALA A 139 32.06 -8.37 21.14
C ALA A 139 30.52 -8.32 21.01
N PRO A 140 29.71 -8.39 22.10
CA PRO A 140 28.26 -8.31 21.99
C PRO A 140 27.73 -6.99 21.40
N ALA A 141 28.25 -5.81 21.76
CA ALA A 141 27.79 -4.57 21.13
C ALA A 141 28.15 -4.50 19.65
N VAL A 142 29.35 -4.95 19.25
CA VAL A 142 29.74 -5.00 17.83
C VAL A 142 28.83 -5.95 17.06
N VAL A 143 28.50 -7.12 17.61
CA VAL A 143 27.55 -8.07 17.01
C VAL A 143 26.16 -7.46 16.90
N ALA A 144 25.65 -6.83 17.97
CA ALA A 144 24.33 -6.20 17.97
C ALA A 144 24.23 -5.03 16.98
N LEU A 145 25.28 -4.21 16.90
CA LEU A 145 25.39 -3.13 15.92
C LEU A 145 25.42 -3.68 14.48
N THR A 146 26.17 -4.75 14.25
CA THR A 146 26.22 -5.43 12.95
C THR A 146 24.85 -5.97 12.56
N ILE A 147 24.15 -6.63 13.49
CA ILE A 147 22.77 -7.12 13.26
C ILE A 147 21.83 -5.95 12.94
N THR A 148 21.89 -4.86 13.72
CA THR A 148 21.06 -3.67 13.48
C THR A 148 21.34 -3.05 12.11
N ALA A 149 22.61 -2.95 11.71
CA ALA A 149 23.01 -2.46 10.40
C ALA A 149 22.52 -3.37 9.26
N LEU A 150 22.65 -4.70 9.41
CA LEU A 150 22.13 -5.66 8.44
C LEU A 150 20.60 -5.60 8.31
N LEU A 151 19.88 -5.45 9.44
CA LEU A 151 18.42 -5.25 9.44
C LEU A 151 18.03 -3.94 8.77
N TRP A 152 18.78 -2.87 9.01
CA TRP A 152 18.59 -1.57 8.35
C TRP A 152 18.78 -1.67 6.84
N ILE A 153 19.87 -2.30 6.39
CA ILE A 153 20.14 -2.53 4.96
C ILE A 153 19.03 -3.38 4.34
N ALA A 154 18.59 -4.44 5.03
CA ALA A 154 17.48 -5.27 4.56
C ALA A 154 16.16 -4.49 4.47
N LEU A 155 15.90 -3.56 5.39
CA LEU A 155 14.72 -2.68 5.36
C LEU A 155 14.80 -1.63 4.25
N SER A 156 15.96 -1.01 4.06
CA SER A 156 16.16 0.04 3.04
C SER A 156 16.10 -0.52 1.62
N ARG A 157 16.55 -1.76 1.43
CA ARG A 157 16.45 -2.49 0.15
C ARG A 157 15.11 -3.22 -0.03
N SER A 158 14.23 -3.21 0.97
CA SER A 158 12.99 -3.96 0.92
C SER A 158 11.94 -3.27 0.05
N ALA A 159 11.57 -3.91 -1.06
CA ALA A 159 10.45 -3.49 -1.90
C ALA A 159 9.07 -3.54 -1.22
N ALA A 160 8.95 -4.08 0.00
CA ALA A 160 7.66 -4.21 0.70
C ALA A 160 6.92 -2.88 0.87
N LYS A 161 7.63 -1.76 1.08
CA LYS A 161 6.99 -0.44 1.18
C LYS A 161 6.40 0.00 -0.17
N ASP A 162 7.21 -0.07 -1.23
CA ASP A 162 6.78 0.30 -2.58
C ASP A 162 5.64 -0.60 -3.07
N ARG A 163 5.75 -1.92 -2.89
CA ARG A 163 4.67 -2.88 -3.21
C ARG A 163 3.39 -2.56 -2.46
N PHE A 164 3.45 -2.35 -1.14
CA PHE A 164 2.26 -1.93 -0.37
C PHE A 164 1.60 -0.68 -0.96
N GLN A 165 2.40 0.33 -1.29
CA GLN A 165 1.90 1.60 -1.81
C GLN A 165 1.22 1.44 -3.18
N GLN A 166 1.84 0.68 -4.07
CA GLN A 166 1.31 0.46 -5.41
C GLN A 166 0.08 -0.44 -5.41
N SER A 167 0.08 -1.52 -4.63
CA SER A 167 -1.08 -2.41 -4.51
C SER A 167 -2.26 -1.70 -3.85
N ARG A 168 -2.02 -0.82 -2.86
CA ARG A 168 -3.07 0.05 -2.30
C ARG A 168 -3.63 1.02 -3.35
N ALA A 169 -2.77 1.62 -4.16
CA ALA A 169 -3.20 2.52 -5.22
C ALA A 169 -4.02 1.79 -6.30
N LEU A 170 -3.62 0.57 -6.67
CA LEU A 170 -4.36 -0.30 -7.58
C LEU A 170 -5.73 -0.68 -7.00
N ALA A 171 -5.79 -1.10 -5.73
CA ALA A 171 -7.04 -1.46 -5.07
C ALA A 171 -8.02 -0.29 -5.01
N GLU A 172 -7.54 0.91 -4.67
CA GLU A 172 -8.40 2.11 -4.64
C GLU A 172 -8.88 2.50 -6.05
N GLY A 173 -8.01 2.41 -7.06
CA GLY A 173 -8.41 2.61 -8.45
C GLY A 173 -9.50 1.64 -8.90
N ALA A 174 -9.35 0.36 -8.55
CA ALA A 174 -10.33 -0.68 -8.87
C ALA A 174 -11.64 -0.49 -8.08
N ARG A 175 -11.58 -0.03 -6.84
CA ARG A 175 -12.76 0.32 -6.04
C ARG A 175 -13.58 1.45 -6.67
N VAL A 176 -12.92 2.54 -7.08
CA VAL A 176 -13.58 3.65 -7.79
C VAL A 176 -14.16 3.15 -9.12
N GLN A 177 -13.44 2.29 -9.85
CA GLN A 177 -13.89 1.69 -11.10
C GLN A 177 -15.17 0.86 -10.94
N SER A 178 -15.22 -0.03 -9.94
CA SER A 178 -16.39 -0.87 -9.64
C SER A 178 -17.62 0.00 -9.34
N VAL A 179 -17.44 1.09 -8.60
CA VAL A 179 -18.54 2.02 -8.29
C VAL A 179 -18.96 2.83 -9.51
N TRP A 180 -18.01 3.26 -10.35
CA TRP A 180 -18.32 3.96 -11.61
C TRP A 180 -19.12 3.07 -12.55
N LEU A 181 -18.71 1.81 -12.72
CA LEU A 181 -19.43 0.82 -13.54
C LEU A 181 -20.85 0.60 -13.00
N SER A 182 -21.01 0.37 -11.69
CA SER A 182 -22.33 0.19 -11.07
C SER A 182 -23.21 1.46 -11.07
N ALA A 183 -22.60 2.65 -11.13
CA ALA A 183 -23.31 3.91 -11.31
C ALA A 183 -23.60 4.24 -12.80
N GLY A 184 -23.11 3.43 -13.74
CA GLY A 184 -23.24 3.66 -15.18
C GLY A 184 -22.33 4.77 -15.74
N VAL A 185 -21.33 5.20 -14.97
CA VAL A 185 -20.31 6.16 -15.41
C VAL A 185 -19.42 5.48 -16.46
N ARG A 186 -19.37 6.04 -17.67
CA ARG A 186 -18.58 5.49 -18.80
C ARG A 186 -17.12 5.96 -18.83
N ALA A 187 -16.72 6.84 -17.92
CA ALA A 187 -15.34 7.29 -17.84
C ALA A 187 -14.43 6.15 -17.33
N CYS A 188 -13.17 6.12 -17.79
CA CYS A 188 -12.18 5.19 -17.25
C CYS A 188 -11.38 5.88 -16.12
N PRO A 189 -11.32 5.28 -14.90
CA PRO A 189 -10.51 5.82 -13.80
C PRO A 189 -9.05 6.04 -14.17
N SER A 190 -8.51 5.18 -15.05
CA SER A 190 -7.11 5.26 -15.51
C SER A 190 -6.77 6.57 -16.23
N ASP A 191 -7.77 7.28 -16.79
CA ASP A 191 -7.56 8.56 -17.48
C ASP A 191 -7.30 9.69 -16.50
N SER A 192 -7.92 9.64 -15.31
CA SER A 192 -7.80 10.68 -14.27
C SER A 192 -6.73 10.35 -13.22
N PHE A 193 -6.21 9.12 -13.21
CA PHE A 193 -5.32 8.60 -12.18
C PHE A 193 -3.84 8.76 -12.55
N LEU A 194 -3.03 9.27 -11.62
CA LEU A 194 -1.55 9.25 -11.68
C LEU A 194 -0.92 9.86 -12.95
N GLN A 195 -1.52 10.94 -13.48
CA GLN A 195 -0.91 11.70 -14.57
C GLN A 195 0.44 12.28 -14.13
N GLY A 196 1.50 12.06 -14.91
CA GLY A 196 2.85 12.57 -14.62
C GLY A 196 3.79 11.63 -13.84
N GLN A 197 3.35 10.43 -13.45
CA GLN A 197 4.23 9.42 -12.84
C GLN A 197 4.37 8.20 -13.78
N PRO A 198 5.54 7.99 -14.43
CA PRO A 198 5.75 6.90 -15.38
C PRO A 198 5.83 5.52 -14.71
N ASP A 199 6.44 5.42 -13.53
CA ASP A 199 6.67 4.16 -12.80
C ASP A 199 5.38 3.42 -12.39
N VAL A 200 4.26 4.13 -12.36
CA VAL A 200 2.94 3.61 -12.01
C VAL A 200 2.05 3.41 -13.23
N GLY A 201 2.62 3.53 -14.44
CA GLY A 201 1.91 3.31 -15.70
C GLY A 201 1.35 1.89 -15.83
N TRP A 202 1.94 0.91 -15.16
CA TRP A 202 1.40 -0.44 -15.11
C TRP A 202 0.06 -0.50 -14.36
N ILE A 203 -0.15 0.30 -13.32
CA ILE A 203 -1.41 0.38 -12.58
C ILE A 203 -2.51 0.90 -13.51
N ARG A 204 -2.22 1.95 -14.29
CA ARG A 204 -3.16 2.48 -15.29
C ARG A 204 -3.51 1.44 -16.35
N ARG A 205 -2.53 0.68 -16.84
CA ARG A 205 -2.75 -0.42 -17.81
C ARG A 205 -3.63 -1.52 -17.21
N ALA A 206 -3.36 -1.95 -15.98
CA ALA A 206 -4.16 -2.96 -15.30
C ALA A 206 -5.62 -2.50 -15.11
N LEU A 207 -5.82 -1.27 -14.62
CA LEU A 207 -7.16 -0.69 -14.48
C LEU A 207 -7.89 -0.58 -15.83
N ARG A 208 -7.21 -0.09 -16.87
CA ARG A 208 -7.81 0.03 -18.21
C ARG A 208 -8.18 -1.32 -18.81
N ALA A 209 -7.35 -2.35 -18.62
CA ALA A 209 -7.66 -3.69 -19.09
C ALA A 209 -8.87 -4.30 -18.37
N ALA A 210 -8.92 -4.19 -17.04
CA ALA A 210 -10.09 -4.61 -16.27
C ALA A 210 -11.34 -3.84 -16.67
N TRP A 211 -11.21 -2.53 -16.91
CA TRP A 211 -12.32 -1.69 -17.37
C TRP A 211 -12.84 -2.15 -18.72
N LEU A 212 -11.96 -2.44 -19.68
CA LEU A 212 -12.36 -2.90 -21.02
C LEU A 212 -13.16 -4.20 -20.97
N LEU A 213 -12.73 -5.16 -20.15
CA LEU A 213 -13.41 -6.46 -19.99
C LEU A 213 -14.77 -6.32 -19.30
N ASP A 214 -14.85 -5.53 -18.24
CA ASP A 214 -16.11 -5.36 -17.52
C ASP A 214 -17.09 -4.43 -18.27
N HIS A 215 -16.57 -3.45 -19.03
CA HIS A 215 -17.41 -2.52 -19.78
C HIS A 215 -18.12 -3.19 -20.95
N THR A 216 -17.52 -4.21 -21.56
CA THR A 216 -18.17 -5.01 -22.62
C THR A 216 -19.30 -5.88 -22.08
N ASP A 217 -19.20 -6.31 -20.82
CA ASP A 217 -20.18 -7.18 -20.16
C ASP A 217 -21.21 -6.42 -19.30
N ALA A 218 -20.99 -5.11 -19.09
CA ALA A 218 -21.83 -4.28 -18.23
C ALA A 218 -23.25 -4.11 -18.81
N ALA A 219 -24.21 -4.87 -18.26
CA ALA A 219 -25.62 -4.54 -18.36
C ALA A 219 -25.87 -3.12 -17.79
N ALA A 220 -26.85 -2.40 -18.35
CA ALA A 220 -27.19 -1.05 -17.90
C ALA A 220 -27.41 -1.01 -16.37
N ALA A 221 -26.77 -0.04 -15.70
CA ALA A 221 -26.85 0.10 -14.24
C ALA A 221 -28.29 0.18 -13.73
N SER A 222 -28.73 -0.84 -12.99
CA SER A 222 -30.12 -0.94 -12.50
C SER A 222 -30.43 0.06 -11.38
N HIS A 223 -29.48 0.37 -10.48
CA HIS A 223 -29.69 1.20 -9.28
C HIS A 223 -28.51 2.15 -8.95
N PRO A 224 -28.18 3.10 -9.83
CA PRO A 224 -26.95 3.91 -9.73
C PRO A 224 -26.88 4.82 -8.50
N ALA A 225 -28.02 5.37 -8.07
CA ALA A 225 -28.08 6.22 -6.88
C ALA A 225 -27.87 5.42 -5.58
N GLU A 226 -28.40 4.20 -5.53
CA GLU A 226 -28.24 3.31 -4.37
C GLU A 226 -26.80 2.81 -4.26
N SER A 227 -26.18 2.39 -5.36
CA SER A 227 -24.76 1.98 -5.40
C SER A 227 -23.82 3.13 -4.99
N ALA A 228 -24.08 4.34 -5.52
CA ALA A 228 -23.33 5.55 -5.17
C ALA A 228 -23.45 5.88 -3.67
N HIS A 229 -24.68 5.89 -3.16
CA HIS A 229 -24.95 6.17 -1.75
C HIS A 229 -24.31 5.11 -0.85
N ALA A 230 -24.49 3.82 -1.15
CA ALA A 230 -23.93 2.72 -0.38
C ALA A 230 -22.39 2.79 -0.32
N TRP A 231 -21.74 3.09 -1.44
CA TRP A 231 -20.29 3.27 -1.47
C TRP A 231 -19.84 4.45 -0.60
N MET A 232 -20.38 5.65 -0.83
CA MET A 232 -19.96 6.86 -0.09
C MET A 232 -20.26 6.73 1.41
N GLN A 233 -21.42 6.19 1.78
CA GLN A 233 -21.77 5.92 3.17
C GLN A 233 -20.81 4.89 3.78
N GLY A 234 -20.48 3.82 3.05
CA GLY A 234 -19.49 2.84 3.49
C GLY A 234 -18.10 3.45 3.72
N GLN A 235 -17.69 4.42 2.89
CA GLN A 235 -16.45 5.17 3.09
C GLN A 235 -16.50 6.06 4.33
N VAL A 236 -17.58 6.82 4.53
CA VAL A 236 -17.78 7.64 5.73
C VAL A 236 -17.77 6.77 6.99
N ASP A 237 -18.50 5.65 6.98
CA ASP A 237 -18.54 4.69 8.08
C ASP A 237 -17.17 4.09 8.37
N TYR A 238 -16.35 3.82 7.34
CA TYR A 238 -14.98 3.35 7.51
C TYR A 238 -14.09 4.39 8.22
N PHE A 239 -14.17 5.67 7.82
CA PHE A 239 -13.32 6.75 8.34
C PHE A 239 -13.77 7.25 9.72
N GLU A 240 -15.04 7.58 9.87
CA GLU A 240 -15.63 8.18 11.07
C GLU A 240 -16.06 7.11 12.08
N GLY A 241 -16.48 5.94 11.59
CA GLY A 241 -17.03 4.86 12.38
C GLY A 241 -18.55 4.80 12.30
N SER A 242 -19.11 3.62 12.47
CA SER A 242 -20.56 3.41 12.52
C SER A 242 -20.95 2.52 13.70
N GLN A 243 -22.17 2.71 14.21
CA GLN A 243 -22.78 1.86 15.24
C GLN A 243 -21.88 1.60 16.47
N GLY A 244 -21.28 2.67 17.02
CA GLY A 244 -20.42 2.58 18.21
C GLY A 244 -19.01 2.02 17.96
N LYS A 245 -18.66 1.66 16.72
CA LYS A 245 -17.29 1.28 16.36
C LYS A 245 -16.46 2.52 16.05
N VAL A 246 -15.25 2.58 16.58
CA VAL A 246 -14.31 3.68 16.30
C VAL A 246 -13.81 3.56 14.86
N GLY A 247 -14.02 4.59 14.04
CA GLY A 247 -13.56 4.66 12.66
C GLY A 247 -12.03 4.73 12.50
N ALA A 248 -11.56 4.68 11.25
CA ALA A 248 -10.13 4.70 10.92
C ALA A 248 -9.41 5.95 11.48
N ILE A 249 -10.07 7.12 11.45
CA ILE A 249 -9.54 8.37 12.03
C ILE A 249 -9.33 8.18 13.54
N GLY A 250 -10.36 7.73 14.26
CA GLY A 250 -10.28 7.52 15.70
C GLY A 250 -9.21 6.49 16.11
N ARG A 251 -9.11 5.38 15.36
CA ARG A 251 -8.06 4.36 15.57
C ARG A 251 -6.66 4.93 15.34
N ASN A 252 -6.48 5.74 14.29
CA ASN A 252 -5.19 6.36 13.99
C ASN A 252 -4.80 7.41 15.04
N ARG A 253 -5.74 8.25 15.51
CA ARG A 253 -5.53 9.20 16.61
C ARG A 253 -5.20 8.51 17.92
N ALA A 254 -5.89 7.42 18.26
CA ALA A 254 -5.56 6.61 19.43
C ALA A 254 -4.14 6.05 19.34
N LYS A 255 -3.75 5.53 18.16
CA LYS A 255 -2.39 5.05 17.91
C LYS A 255 -1.35 6.18 18.04
N SER A 256 -1.59 7.34 17.43
CA SER A 256 -0.69 8.50 17.53
C SER A 256 -0.54 8.97 18.98
N ARG A 257 -1.64 9.05 19.74
CA ARG A 257 -1.61 9.38 21.18
C ARG A 257 -0.77 8.39 21.98
N ARG A 258 -0.91 7.07 21.75
CA ARG A 258 -0.09 6.05 22.41
C ARG A 258 1.40 6.29 22.17
N TYR A 259 1.82 6.56 20.94
CA TYR A 259 3.23 6.86 20.67
C TYR A 259 3.69 8.18 21.28
N ASN A 260 2.84 9.21 21.33
CA ASN A 260 3.17 10.46 22.04
C ASN A 260 3.36 10.22 23.54
N SER A 261 2.51 9.40 24.15
CA SER A 261 2.65 9.00 25.55
C SER A 261 3.94 8.21 25.77
N LEU A 262 4.32 7.30 24.85
CA LEU A 262 5.60 6.59 24.94
C LEU A 262 6.81 7.52 24.80
N ILE A 263 6.76 8.49 23.89
CA ILE A 263 7.81 9.50 23.74
C ILE A 263 7.94 10.31 25.03
N LEU A 264 6.83 10.83 25.56
CA LEU A 264 6.83 11.63 26.78
C LEU A 264 7.29 10.82 27.99
N ALA A 265 6.80 9.59 28.16
CA ALA A 265 7.22 8.69 29.23
C ALA A 265 8.72 8.39 29.13
N GLY A 266 9.24 8.11 27.93
CA GLY A 266 10.67 7.91 27.70
C GLY A 266 11.50 9.14 28.09
N LEU A 267 11.05 10.35 27.75
CA LEU A 267 11.71 11.60 28.15
C LEU A 267 11.65 11.85 29.66
N ILE A 268 10.53 11.53 30.32
CA ILE A 268 10.42 11.64 31.78
C ILE A 268 11.38 10.68 32.47
N VAL A 269 11.41 9.41 32.04
CA VAL A 269 12.38 8.42 32.53
C VAL A 269 13.81 8.88 32.26
N ALA A 270 14.05 9.51 31.09
CA ALA A 270 15.34 10.08 30.75
C ALA A 270 15.81 11.13 31.76
N ILE A 271 14.94 12.09 32.06
CA ILE A 271 15.21 13.17 33.00
C ILE A 271 15.42 12.63 34.42
N LEU A 272 14.56 11.71 34.87
CA LEU A 272 14.68 11.10 36.20
C LEU A 272 15.98 10.30 36.37
N GLY A 273 16.46 9.66 35.30
CA GLY A 273 17.72 8.92 35.31
C GLY A 273 18.96 9.79 35.56
N VAL A 274 18.92 11.07 35.18
CA VAL A 274 20.03 12.02 35.39
C VAL A 274 20.07 12.57 36.83
N VAL A 275 18.96 12.51 37.57
CA VAL A 275 18.84 13.10 38.91
C VAL A 275 19.92 12.63 39.90
N PRO A 276 20.24 11.32 40.02
CA PRO A 276 21.30 10.88 40.93
C PRO A 276 22.66 11.53 40.61
N ASP A 277 23.09 11.54 39.34
CA ASP A 277 24.37 12.14 38.97
C ASP A 277 24.40 13.66 39.21
N ALA A 278 23.28 14.36 38.96
CA ALA A 278 23.14 15.78 39.26
C ALA A 278 23.22 16.08 40.76
N VAL A 279 22.55 15.28 41.61
CA VAL A 279 22.60 15.43 43.07
C VAL A 279 24.00 15.20 43.60
N ARG A 280 24.68 14.14 43.12
CA ARG A 280 26.09 13.85 43.46
C ARG A 280 26.99 15.02 43.10
N PHE A 281 26.80 15.62 41.92
CA PHE A 281 27.59 16.76 41.45
C PHE A 281 27.35 18.04 42.25
N ILE A 282 26.09 18.37 42.57
CA ILE A 282 25.71 19.64 43.23
C ILE A 282 26.01 19.60 44.73
N ILE A 283 25.61 18.52 45.41
CA ILE A 283 25.70 18.42 46.88
C ILE A 283 27.05 17.85 47.32
N GLY A 284 27.80 17.21 46.41
CA GLY A 284 29.06 16.54 46.72
C GLY A 284 28.89 15.30 47.60
N THR A 285 27.66 14.80 47.75
CA THR A 285 27.36 13.61 48.55
C THR A 285 27.55 12.34 47.74
N SER A 286 28.12 11.31 48.36
CA SER A 286 28.21 9.99 47.76
C SER A 286 26.81 9.36 47.70
N ILE A 287 26.31 9.14 46.49
CA ILE A 287 25.10 8.34 46.27
C ILE A 287 25.52 6.87 46.15
N ALA A 288 24.65 5.96 46.59
CA ALA A 288 24.87 4.54 46.44
C ALA A 288 25.10 4.17 44.96
N ALA A 289 26.21 3.47 44.68
CA ALA A 289 26.57 3.01 43.34
C ALA A 289 25.44 2.31 42.55
N PRO A 290 24.59 1.44 43.13
CA PRO A 290 23.48 0.85 42.37
C PRO A 290 22.45 1.89 41.92
N LEU A 291 22.25 2.98 42.67
CA LEU A 291 21.29 4.03 42.31
C LEU A 291 21.82 4.89 41.15
N THR A 292 23.12 5.20 41.13
CA THR A 292 23.74 5.89 39.99
C THR A 292 23.73 5.01 38.74
N ALA A 293 24.05 3.72 38.86
CA ALA A 293 24.00 2.78 37.74
C ALA A 293 22.56 2.61 37.20
N ALA A 294 21.57 2.51 38.08
CA ALA A 294 20.16 2.45 37.68
C ALA A 294 19.70 3.74 36.99
N GLY A 295 20.13 4.91 37.49
CA GLY A 295 19.88 6.20 36.84
C GLY A 295 20.49 6.28 35.45
N GLN A 296 21.73 5.79 35.31
CA GLN A 296 22.46 5.71 34.05
C GLN A 296 21.76 4.80 33.02
N ALA A 297 21.36 3.60 33.41
CA ALA A 297 20.57 2.74 32.53
C ALA A 297 19.20 3.35 32.18
N ALA A 298 18.55 4.00 33.15
CA ALA A 298 17.25 4.63 32.95
C ALA A 298 17.32 5.78 31.94
N TRP A 299 18.35 6.65 31.99
CA TRP A 299 18.37 7.79 31.07
C TRP A 299 18.54 7.37 29.61
N GLU A 300 19.43 6.40 29.37
CA GLU A 300 19.67 5.86 28.03
C GLU A 300 18.46 5.10 27.50
N LEU A 301 17.83 4.27 28.33
CA LEU A 301 16.64 3.53 27.93
C LEU A 301 15.48 4.48 27.62
N GLY A 302 15.31 5.52 28.43
CA GLY A 302 14.33 6.58 28.23
C GLY A 302 14.52 7.29 26.89
N LEU A 303 15.74 7.74 26.59
CA LEU A 303 16.08 8.38 25.32
C LEU A 303 15.94 7.45 24.12
N ALA A 304 16.46 6.23 24.21
CA ALA A 304 16.38 5.23 23.13
C ALA A 304 14.92 4.89 22.79
N THR A 305 14.08 4.72 23.81
CA THR A 305 12.65 4.45 23.64
C THR A 305 11.92 5.64 23.03
N ALA A 306 12.20 6.87 23.51
CA ALA A 306 11.59 8.08 22.97
C ALA A 306 11.98 8.30 21.50
N ALA A 307 13.27 8.14 21.17
CA ALA A 307 13.78 8.25 19.80
C ALA A 307 13.18 7.19 18.88
N ALA A 308 13.13 5.92 19.32
CA ALA A 308 12.54 4.83 18.55
C ALA A 308 11.04 5.05 18.31
N ALA A 309 10.27 5.47 19.32
CA ALA A 309 8.86 5.77 19.18
C ALA A 309 8.61 6.95 18.22
N ALA A 310 9.44 7.99 18.28
CA ALA A 310 9.38 9.14 17.37
C ALA A 310 9.72 8.73 15.92
N ALA A 311 10.79 7.96 15.73
CA ALA A 311 11.20 7.42 14.44
C ALA A 311 10.12 6.52 13.84
N TYR A 312 9.52 5.62 14.63
CA TYR A 312 8.44 4.75 14.17
C TYR A 312 7.21 5.54 13.72
N ARG A 313 6.81 6.57 14.48
CA ARG A 313 5.70 7.45 14.11
C ARG A 313 5.97 8.19 12.80
N HIS A 314 7.20 8.64 12.58
CA HIS A 314 7.63 9.29 11.36
C HIS A 314 7.62 8.32 10.17
N LEU A 315 8.22 7.13 10.32
CA LEU A 315 8.27 6.09 9.29
C LEU A 315 6.89 5.60 8.84
N LEU A 316 5.90 5.62 9.75
CA LEU A 316 4.51 5.27 9.45
C LEU A 316 3.64 6.45 9.04
N ALA A 317 4.17 7.67 8.99
CA ALA A 317 3.44 8.86 8.56
C ALA A 317 2.10 9.10 9.31
N LEU A 318 2.01 8.74 10.61
CA LEU A 318 0.72 8.70 11.32
C LEU A 318 -0.05 10.02 11.30
N ASN A 319 0.63 11.16 11.37
CA ASN A 319 0.00 12.48 11.34
C ASN A 319 -0.55 12.84 9.95
N GLU A 320 0.13 12.40 8.89
CA GLU A 320 -0.29 12.64 7.51
C GLU A 320 -1.53 11.82 7.18
N ILE A 321 -1.51 10.55 7.59
CA ILE A 321 -2.65 9.64 7.43
C ILE A 321 -3.90 10.20 8.11
N ASP A 322 -3.77 10.87 9.26
CA ASP A 322 -4.92 11.50 9.93
C ASP A 322 -5.56 12.60 9.08
N ARG A 323 -4.72 13.50 8.53
CA ARG A 323 -5.18 14.61 7.70
C ARG A 323 -5.84 14.12 6.42
N GLN A 324 -5.22 13.14 5.77
CA GLN A 324 -5.77 12.49 4.58
C GLN A 324 -7.12 11.84 4.88
N TYR A 325 -7.22 11.03 5.93
CA TYR A 325 -8.49 10.42 6.30
C TYR A 325 -9.59 11.44 6.59
N CYS A 326 -9.26 12.58 7.23
CA CYS A 326 -10.22 13.66 7.41
C CYS A 326 -10.64 14.31 6.08
N ALA A 327 -9.70 14.55 5.17
CA ALA A 327 -9.99 15.13 3.85
C ALA A 327 -10.83 14.19 2.97
N ALA A 328 -10.46 12.91 2.89
CA ALA A 328 -11.23 11.86 2.22
C ALA A 328 -12.66 11.81 2.76
N SER A 329 -12.82 11.71 4.08
CA SER A 329 -14.14 11.63 4.72
C SER A 329 -15.00 12.86 4.43
N ALA A 330 -14.40 14.05 4.43
CA ALA A 330 -15.12 15.27 4.09
C ALA A 330 -15.63 15.26 2.65
N THR A 331 -14.82 14.76 1.71
CA THR A 331 -15.18 14.61 0.29
C THR A 331 -16.38 13.66 0.11
N TYR A 332 -16.35 12.49 0.75
CA TYR A 332 -17.46 11.54 0.69
C TYR A 332 -18.74 12.08 1.33
N ARG A 333 -18.63 12.76 2.47
CA ARG A 333 -19.78 13.39 3.13
C ARG A 333 -20.41 14.49 2.27
N GLN A 334 -19.59 15.28 1.58
CA GLN A 334 -20.10 16.28 0.64
C GLN A 334 -20.82 15.60 -0.53
N GLY A 335 -20.25 14.51 -1.08
CA GLY A 335 -20.91 13.70 -2.11
C GLY A 335 -22.28 13.17 -1.67
N LEU A 336 -22.42 12.67 -0.45
CA LEU A 336 -23.70 12.23 0.11
C LEU A 336 -24.71 13.36 0.23
N LEU A 337 -24.28 14.55 0.67
CA LEU A 337 -25.15 15.73 0.74
C LEU A 337 -25.63 16.16 -0.66
N ASP A 338 -24.74 16.11 -1.65
CA ASP A 338 -25.08 16.47 -3.02
C ASP A 338 -26.02 15.43 -3.65
N LEU A 339 -25.87 14.13 -3.34
CA LEU A 339 -26.83 13.09 -3.74
C LEU A 339 -28.21 13.33 -3.09
N ALA A 340 -28.26 13.63 -1.79
CA ALA A 340 -29.52 13.87 -1.07
C ALA A 340 -30.28 15.10 -1.61
N ARG A 341 -29.56 16.15 -2.03
CA ARG A 341 -30.15 17.34 -2.67
C ARG A 341 -30.78 17.04 -4.04
N GLN A 342 -30.38 15.97 -4.72
CA GLN A 342 -30.90 15.64 -6.05
C GLN A 342 -32.27 14.96 -6.03
N SER A 343 -32.70 14.42 -4.88
CA SER A 343 -34.02 13.81 -4.73
C SER A 343 -35.20 14.77 -4.94
N THR A 344 -34.94 16.06 -5.25
CA THR A 344 -35.95 17.13 -5.39
C THR A 344 -36.10 17.75 -6.79
N GLY A 345 -35.48 17.23 -7.88
CA GLY A 345 -35.90 17.54 -9.25
C GLY A 345 -34.85 17.51 -10.37
N GLY A 346 -35.19 16.92 -11.52
CA GLY A 346 -34.36 16.76 -12.75
C GLY A 346 -34.16 15.29 -13.15
N PRO A 347 -33.51 14.97 -14.31
CA PRO A 347 -33.16 13.60 -14.66
C PRO A 347 -32.09 13.08 -13.69
N ALA A 348 -32.54 12.40 -12.63
CA ALA A 348 -31.74 11.99 -11.47
C ALA A 348 -30.50 11.15 -11.83
N HIS A 349 -30.57 10.41 -12.94
CA HIS A 349 -29.51 9.50 -13.39
C HIS A 349 -28.22 10.23 -13.82
N MET A 350 -28.31 11.20 -14.74
CA MET A 350 -27.11 11.91 -15.25
C MET A 350 -26.40 12.72 -14.15
N ARG A 351 -27.18 13.29 -13.23
CA ARG A 351 -26.59 14.06 -12.13
C ARG A 351 -25.96 13.19 -11.04
N THR A 352 -26.50 11.98 -10.81
CA THR A 352 -25.87 10.99 -9.93
C THR A 352 -24.51 10.57 -10.50
N GLN A 353 -24.45 10.26 -11.80
CA GLN A 353 -23.19 9.93 -12.49
C GLN A 353 -22.16 11.05 -12.35
N ALA A 354 -22.56 12.31 -12.55
CA ALA A 354 -21.66 13.45 -12.41
C ALA A 354 -21.09 13.59 -10.98
N ILE A 355 -21.91 13.39 -9.93
CA ILE A 355 -21.41 13.41 -8.54
C ILE A 355 -20.44 12.26 -8.32
N VAL A 356 -20.81 11.04 -8.70
CA VAL A 356 -19.98 9.84 -8.48
C VAL A 356 -18.64 9.96 -9.21
N GLU A 357 -18.67 10.47 -10.44
CA GLU A 357 -17.46 10.76 -11.23
C GLU A 357 -16.60 11.82 -10.54
N MET A 358 -17.19 12.91 -10.06
CA MET A 358 -16.47 13.97 -9.34
C MET A 358 -15.82 13.46 -8.05
N VAL A 359 -16.58 12.78 -7.19
CA VAL A 359 -16.09 12.21 -5.92
C VAL A 359 -15.01 11.16 -6.20
N GLY A 360 -15.21 10.30 -7.19
CA GLY A 360 -14.23 9.31 -7.61
C GLY A 360 -12.93 9.95 -8.12
N ARG A 361 -13.02 11.01 -8.95
CA ARG A 361 -11.83 11.75 -9.40
C ARG A 361 -11.06 12.36 -8.24
N GLU A 362 -11.74 12.89 -7.24
CA GLU A 362 -11.08 13.46 -6.07
C GLU A 362 -10.40 12.37 -5.22
N ALA A 363 -11.07 11.23 -5.00
CA ALA A 363 -10.47 10.07 -4.33
C ALA A 363 -9.19 9.56 -5.05
N LEU A 364 -9.23 9.52 -6.38
CA LEU A 364 -8.10 9.15 -7.23
C LEU A 364 -6.95 10.16 -7.13
N ARG A 365 -7.24 11.46 -7.10
CA ARG A 365 -6.24 12.53 -6.90
C ARG A 365 -5.62 12.48 -5.51
N GLU A 366 -6.41 12.26 -4.47
CA GLU A 366 -5.91 12.10 -3.11
C GLU A 366 -4.97 10.90 -3.02
N THR A 367 -5.35 9.78 -3.63
CA THR A 367 -4.52 8.56 -3.70
C THR A 367 -3.21 8.80 -4.46
N ALA A 368 -3.25 9.54 -5.57
CA ALA A 368 -2.06 9.92 -6.32
C ALA A 368 -1.12 10.81 -5.50
N THR A 369 -1.68 11.78 -4.77
CA THR A 369 -0.94 12.68 -3.87
C THR A 369 -0.32 11.90 -2.71
N TRP A 370 -1.08 10.98 -2.12
CA TRP A 370 -0.61 10.07 -1.07
C TRP A 370 0.59 9.24 -1.52
N LEU A 371 0.51 8.69 -2.74
CA LEU A 371 1.56 7.86 -3.31
C LEU A 371 2.85 8.65 -3.53
N ALA A 372 2.75 9.87 -4.08
CA ALA A 372 3.89 10.77 -4.27
C ALA A 372 4.57 11.11 -2.93
N LEU A 373 3.81 11.58 -1.94
CA LEU A 373 4.32 11.97 -0.63
C LEU A 373 5.02 10.83 0.11
N ASN A 374 4.51 9.60 -0.02
CA ASN A 374 5.07 8.47 0.72
C ASN A 374 6.25 7.78 0.02
N ARG A 375 6.47 8.02 -1.28
CA ARG A 375 7.69 7.62 -1.99
C ARG A 375 8.90 8.42 -1.54
N ASP A 376 8.73 9.72 -1.33
CA ASP A 376 9.80 10.61 -0.85
C ASP A 376 10.30 10.25 0.55
N ARG A 377 9.43 9.65 1.38
CA ARG A 377 9.76 9.20 2.75
C ARG A 377 10.42 7.82 2.80
N SER A 378 10.97 7.32 1.70
CA SER A 378 11.66 6.02 1.65
C SER A 378 12.95 6.05 2.47
N VAL A 379 13.23 4.96 3.17
CA VAL A 379 14.51 4.78 3.86
C VAL A 379 15.55 4.52 2.77
N ARG A 380 16.27 5.55 2.37
CA ARG A 380 17.37 5.40 1.41
C ARG A 380 18.65 5.05 2.18
N PRO A 381 19.42 4.04 1.74
CA PRO A 381 20.79 3.91 2.21
C PRO A 381 21.55 5.18 1.78
N ILE A 382 22.29 5.79 2.72
CA ILE A 382 23.22 6.89 2.45
C ILE A 382 24.37 6.35 1.62
#